data_AF-B9LZ23-F1
#
_entry.id   AF-B9LZ23-F1
#
_cell.length_a   1.000
_cell.length_b   1.000
_cell.length_c   1.000
_cell.angle_alpha   90.00
_cell.angle_beta   90.00
_cell.angle_gamma   90.00
#
_symmetry.space_group_name_H-M   'P 1'
#
loop_
_entity.id
_entity.type
_entity.pdbx_description
1 polymer ?
#
loop_
_entity_poly.entity_id
_entity_poly.type
_entity_poly.pdbx_seq_one_letter_code
_entity_poly.pdbx_strand_id
1 'polypeptide(L)'
;MKTIILLCAITTILAGCSSSSQPQGGEKYQGREETKKLEGASAVGYDGTAIRKNVDNTLNKNDDRNQDLDEAMKSASDGQKP
;
A
#
# COMPACT_ATOMS: atom_id res chain seq x y z
N MET A 1 7.44 9.71 -54.45
CA MET A 1 8.12 10.53 -53.42
C MET A 1 7.15 11.00 -52.32
N LYS A 2 6.00 11.61 -52.65
CA LYS A 2 4.96 12.01 -51.67
C LYS A 2 4.39 10.87 -50.82
N THR A 3 4.25 9.67 -51.39
CA THR A 3 3.76 8.48 -50.70
C THR A 3 4.75 7.88 -49.69
N ILE A 4 6.06 8.07 -49.91
CA ILE A 4 7.10 7.59 -48.98
C ILE A 4 7.19 8.50 -47.74
N ILE A 5 7.03 9.81 -47.93
CA ILE A 5 7.02 10.79 -46.83
C ILE A 5 5.84 10.56 -45.88
N LEU A 6 4.66 10.22 -46.43
CA LEU A 6 3.47 9.91 -45.63
C LEU A 6 3.65 8.64 -44.77
N LEU A 7 4.34 7.63 -45.31
CA LEU A 7 4.59 6.37 -44.62
C LEU A 7 5.57 6.54 -43.44
N CYS A 8 6.61 7.37 -43.59
CA CYS A 8 7.56 7.68 -42.53
C CYS A 8 6.96 8.54 -41.40
N ALA A 9 5.97 9.39 -41.70
CA ALA A 9 5.30 10.21 -40.69
C ALA A 9 4.40 9.39 -39.74
N ILE A 10 3.87 8.26 -40.21
CA ILE A 10 2.98 7.39 -39.43
C ILE A 10 3.78 6.54 -38.42
N THR A 11 5.01 6.13 -38.76
CA THR A 11 5.85 5.30 -37.88
C THR A 11 6.42 6.07 -36.69
N THR A 12 6.59 7.39 -36.80
CA THR A 12 7.05 8.24 -35.68
C THR A 12 6.01 8.44 -34.59
N ILE A 13 4.72 8.22 -34.86
CA ILE A 13 3.65 8.36 -33.87
C ILE A 13 3.63 7.16 -32.90
N LEU A 14 4.10 5.99 -33.32
CA LEU A 14 4.15 4.78 -32.48
C LEU A 14 5.36 4.73 -31.53
N ALA A 15 6.39 5.55 -31.73
CA ALA A 15 7.58 5.58 -30.89
C ALA A 15 7.44 6.49 -29.64
N GLY A 16 6.30 7.17 -29.47
CA GLY A 16 6.11 8.22 -28.47
C GLY A 16 5.49 7.80 -27.13
N CYS A 17 5.33 6.51 -26.82
CA CYS A 17 4.68 6.09 -25.58
C CYS A 17 5.51 5.07 -24.78
N SER A 18 6.68 5.50 -24.32
CA SER A 18 7.41 4.78 -23.27
C SER A 18 7.89 5.76 -22.21
N SER A 19 6.94 6.48 -21.61
CA SER A 19 7.14 6.97 -20.23
C SER A 19 7.03 5.77 -19.29
N SER A 20 8.07 4.93 -19.30
CA SER A 20 8.32 4.03 -18.19
C SER A 20 8.76 4.90 -17.02
N SER A 21 7.79 5.41 -16.26
CA SER A 21 8.04 5.91 -14.92
C SER A 21 8.50 4.70 -14.11
N GLN A 22 9.80 4.43 -14.14
CA GLN A 22 10.43 3.52 -13.21
C GLN A 22 9.98 3.97 -11.81
N PRO A 23 9.26 3.13 -11.04
CA PRO A 23 8.86 3.52 -9.71
C PRO A 23 10.15 3.85 -8.96
N GLN A 24 10.30 5.12 -8.61
CA GLN A 24 11.40 5.58 -7.77
C GLN A 24 11.35 4.70 -6.54
N GLY A 25 12.45 3.99 -6.27
CA GLY A 25 12.57 3.10 -5.13
C GLY A 25 12.46 3.91 -3.85
N GLY A 26 11.22 4.17 -3.43
CA GLY A 26 10.91 4.72 -2.12
C GLY A 26 11.36 3.74 -1.04
N GLU A 27 11.60 4.26 0.15
CA GLU A 27 11.91 3.44 1.31
C GLU A 27 10.86 2.32 1.46
N LYS A 28 11.35 1.08 1.58
CA LYS A 28 10.47 -0.06 1.78
C LYS A 28 9.74 0.11 3.10
N TYR A 29 8.41 0.02 3.05
CA TYR A 29 7.57 0.06 4.23
C TYR A 29 7.95 -1.08 5.18
N GLN A 30 8.50 -0.76 6.36
CA GLN A 30 9.03 -1.78 7.27
C GLN A 30 7.94 -2.52 8.05
N GLY A 31 6.76 -1.92 8.27
CA GLY A 31 5.52 -2.51 8.82
C GLY A 31 5.67 -3.36 10.10
N ARG A 32 4.60 -4.05 10.52
CA ARG A 32 4.68 -5.06 11.60
C ARG A 32 5.27 -6.38 11.04
N GLU A 33 6.04 -7.13 11.83
CA GLU A 33 6.70 -8.36 11.31
C GLU A 33 5.69 -9.46 10.92
N GLU A 34 4.58 -9.58 11.63
CA GLU A 34 3.54 -10.58 11.34
C GLU A 34 2.75 -10.31 10.05
N THR A 35 2.78 -9.07 9.54
CA THR A 35 2.13 -8.68 8.28
C THR A 35 3.07 -8.68 7.08
N LYS A 36 4.37 -8.92 7.29
CA LYS A 36 5.40 -8.98 6.24
C LYS A 36 5.05 -9.91 5.09
N LYS A 37 4.42 -11.05 5.39
CA LYS A 37 3.98 -12.03 4.38
C LYS A 37 2.96 -11.47 3.37
N LEU A 38 2.24 -10.40 3.72
CA LEU A 38 1.25 -9.78 2.84
C LEU A 38 1.89 -9.07 1.64
N GLU A 39 3.17 -8.69 1.71
CA GLU A 39 3.91 -8.17 0.57
C GLU A 39 3.99 -9.19 -0.58
N GLY A 40 3.89 -10.48 -0.27
CA GLY A 40 3.86 -11.57 -1.23
C GLY A 40 2.66 -11.54 -2.19
N ALA A 41 1.60 -10.78 -1.89
CA ALA A 41 0.48 -10.56 -2.83
C ALA A 41 0.93 -9.90 -4.15
N SER A 42 2.09 -9.23 -4.13
CA SER A 42 2.76 -8.71 -5.32
C SER A 42 3.13 -9.78 -6.34
N ALA A 43 3.34 -11.03 -5.90
CA ALA A 43 3.66 -12.15 -6.80
C ALA A 43 2.50 -12.53 -7.72
N VAL A 44 1.27 -12.15 -7.38
CA VAL A 44 0.06 -12.44 -8.15
C VAL A 44 -0.61 -11.17 -8.71
N GLY A 45 0.10 -10.03 -8.70
CA GLY A 45 -0.32 -8.80 -9.36
C GLY A 45 -1.11 -7.79 -8.50
N TYR A 46 -1.22 -8.01 -7.18
CA TYR A 46 -1.77 -7.01 -6.26
C TYR A 46 -0.67 -6.11 -5.69
N ASP A 47 -1.01 -4.92 -5.20
CA ASP A 47 -0.08 -4.09 -4.44
C ASP A 47 0.07 -4.63 -3.01
N GLY A 48 1.03 -5.54 -2.81
CA GLY A 48 1.27 -6.18 -1.52
C GLY A 48 1.70 -5.20 -0.43
N THR A 49 2.39 -4.11 -0.78
CA THR A 49 2.78 -3.07 0.17
C THR A 49 1.57 -2.26 0.64
N ALA A 50 0.67 -1.87 -0.27
CA ALA A 50 -0.57 -1.19 0.10
C ALA A 50 -1.47 -2.08 0.96
N ILE A 51 -1.59 -3.37 0.62
CA ILE A 51 -2.33 -4.35 1.42
C ILE A 51 -1.73 -4.44 2.83
N ARG A 52 -0.41 -4.62 2.94
CA ARG A 52 0.29 -4.70 4.24
C ARG A 52 0.02 -3.45 5.08
N LYS A 53 0.19 -2.26 4.50
CA LYS A 53 -0.03 -0.98 5.18
C LYS A 53 -1.47 -0.82 5.68
N ASN A 54 -2.45 -1.26 4.90
CA ASN A 54 -3.86 -1.19 5.30
C ASN A 54 -4.17 -2.12 6.48
N VAL A 55 -3.62 -3.33 6.46
CA VAL A 55 -3.76 -4.28 7.57
C VAL A 55 -3.08 -3.76 8.83
N ASP A 56 -1.85 -3.26 8.73
CA ASP A 56 -1.12 -2.66 9.87
C ASP A 56 -1.90 -1.49 10.50
N ASN A 57 -2.47 -0.60 9.68
CA ASN A 57 -3.30 0.50 10.19
C ASN A 57 -4.55 -0.02 10.94
N THR A 58 -5.18 -1.07 10.42
CA THR A 58 -6.35 -1.68 11.07
C THR A 58 -5.98 -2.31 12.41
N LEU A 59 -4.83 -2.97 12.49
CA LEU A 59 -4.34 -3.58 13.72
C LEU A 59 -4.00 -2.53 14.76
N ASN A 60 -3.32 -1.44 14.39
CA ASN A 60 -3.03 -0.34 15.30
C ASN A 60 -4.31 0.26 15.89
N LYS A 61 -5.33 0.52 15.05
CA LYS A 61 -6.62 1.02 15.54
C LYS A 61 -7.34 0.03 16.46
N ASN A 62 -7.13 -1.26 16.26
CA ASN A 62 -7.68 -2.28 17.14
C ASN A 62 -6.97 -2.27 18.50
N ASP A 63 -5.64 -2.19 18.49
CA ASP A 63 -4.82 -2.08 19.69
C ASP A 63 -5.23 -0.84 20.51
N ASP A 64 -5.36 0.33 19.87
CA ASP A 64 -5.83 1.57 20.49
C ASP A 64 -7.21 1.39 21.16
N ARG A 65 -8.17 0.79 20.44
CA ARG A 65 -9.52 0.57 20.96
C ARG A 65 -9.55 -0.42 22.12
N ASN A 66 -8.70 -1.44 22.09
CA ASN A 66 -8.61 -2.41 23.20
C ASN A 66 -8.04 -1.72 24.44
N GLN A 67 -7.03 -0.87 24.28
CA GLN A 67 -6.50 -0.06 25.37
C GLN A 67 -7.57 0.85 26.00
N ASP A 68 -8.36 1.55 25.19
CA ASP A 68 -9.45 2.41 25.67
C ASP A 68 -10.48 1.62 26.51
N LEU A 69 -10.81 0.39 26.07
CA LEU A 69 -11.73 -0.48 26.79
C LEU A 69 -11.14 -0.97 28.11
N ASP A 70 -9.86 -1.35 28.12
CA ASP A 70 -9.15 -1.79 29.32
C ASP A 70 -9.08 -0.66 30.36
N GLU A 71 -8.81 0.57 29.93
CA GLU A 71 -8.81 1.76 30.80
C GLU A 71 -10.20 2.07 31.36
N ALA A 72 -11.25 1.96 30.53
CA ALA A 72 -12.63 2.15 30.97
C ALA A 72 -13.06 1.07 31.98
N MET A 73 -12.70 -0.20 31.74
CA MET A 73 -12.99 -1.31 32.66
C MET A 73 -12.24 -1.17 33.97
N LYS A 74 -10.97 -0.75 33.93
CA LYS A 74 -10.17 -0.48 35.13
C LYS A 74 -10.77 0.65 35.95
N SER A 75 -11.18 1.74 35.30
CA SER A 75 -11.85 2.87 35.96
C SER A 75 -13.19 2.47 36.59
N ALA A 76 -13.96 1.61 35.92
CA ALA A 76 -15.22 1.09 36.43
C ALA A 76 -15.04 0.14 37.62
N SER A 77 -13.97 -0.66 37.64
CA SER A 77 -13.66 -1.59 38.73
C SER A 77 -13.00 -0.92 39.93
N ASP A 78 -12.20 0.14 39.72
CA ASP A 78 -11.60 0.94 40.80
C ASP A 78 -12.65 1.79 41.55
N GLY A 79 -13.81 2.09 40.93
CA GLY A 79 -14.98 2.73 41.57
C GLY A 79 -15.88 1.80 42.38
N GLN A 80 -15.69 0.48 42.28
CA GLN A 80 -16.45 -0.56 42.98
C GLN A 80 -15.61 -1.15 44.12
N LYS A 81 -15.03 -0.31 44.98
CA LYS A 81 -14.43 -0.77 46.24
C LYS A 81 -15.44 -0.56 47.37
N PRO A 82 -15.85 -1.62 48.11
CA PRO A 82 -16.73 -1.46 49.27
C PRO A 82 -16.09 -0.65 50.39
#